data_AF-A0A9E0YDT4-F1
#
_entry.id   AF-A0A9E0YDT4-F1
#
_cell.length_a   1.000
_cell.length_b   1.000
_cell.length_c   1.000
_cell.angle_alpha   90.00
_cell.angle_beta   90.00
_cell.angle_gamma   90.00
#
_symmetry.space_group_name_H-M   'P 1'
#
loop_
_entity.id
_entity.type
_entity.pdbx_description
1 polymer ?
#
loop_
_entity_poly.entity_id
_entity_poly.type
_entity_poly.pdbx_seq_one_letter_code
_entity_poly.pdbx_strand_id
1 'polypeptide(L)'
;MKTLARLFHYFVYANLITGFLSALYMVFVVYHPEGGGFGPLWGASRQMPHDLLVERRLYAIEAWITFGFLATYFALTRKRD
;
A
#
# COMPACT_ATOMS: atom_id res chain seq x y z
N MET A 1 -18.93 23.63 -12.83
CA MET A 1 -19.06 22.56 -11.82
C MET A 1 -18.35 21.23 -12.16
N LYS A 2 -18.02 20.93 -13.44
CA LYS A 2 -17.36 19.67 -13.85
C LYS A 2 -15.87 19.56 -13.49
N THR A 3 -15.19 20.69 -13.23
CA THR A 3 -13.75 20.72 -12.95
C THR A 3 -13.44 20.34 -11.50
N LEU A 4 -14.21 20.87 -10.54
CA LEU A 4 -14.02 20.59 -9.12
C LEU A 4 -14.23 19.11 -8.79
N ALA A 5 -15.28 18.49 -9.36
CA ALA A 5 -15.54 17.06 -9.19
C ALA A 5 -14.41 16.20 -9.77
N ARG A 6 -13.89 16.54 -10.97
CA ARG A 6 -12.71 15.86 -11.54
C ARG A 6 -11.48 16.01 -10.65
N LEU A 7 -11.22 17.21 -10.15
CA LEU A 7 -10.08 17.47 -9.26
C LEU A 7 -10.17 16.65 -7.97
N PHE A 8 -11.36 16.56 -7.40
CA PHE A 8 -11.64 15.71 -6.24
C PHE A 8 -11.37 14.24 -6.54
N HIS A 9 -11.80 13.73 -7.70
CA HIS A 9 -11.50 12.35 -8.08
C HIS A 9 -10.00 12.08 -8.19
N TYR A 10 -9.26 12.98 -8.87
CA TYR A 10 -7.80 12.87 -8.94
C TYR A 10 -7.14 12.94 -7.58
N PHE A 11 -7.62 13.78 -6.66
CA PHE A 11 -7.11 13.87 -5.29
C PHE A 11 -7.30 12.54 -4.54
N VAL A 12 -8.48 11.92 -4.63
CA VAL A 12 -8.74 10.62 -3.99
C VAL A 12 -7.85 9.53 -4.58
N TYR A 13 -7.71 9.48 -5.91
CA TYR A 13 -6.79 8.53 -6.55
C TYR A 13 -5.35 8.75 -6.11
N ALA A 14 -4.87 9.99 -6.12
CA ALA A 14 -3.52 10.33 -5.72
C ALA A 14 -3.27 9.85 -4.28
N ASN A 15 -4.17 10.18 -3.34
CA ASN A 15 -4.04 9.78 -1.94
C ASN A 15 -3.99 8.25 -1.76
N LEU A 16 -4.94 7.52 -2.37
CA LEU A 16 -4.97 6.06 -2.28
C LEU A 16 -3.77 5.40 -2.96
N ILE A 17 -3.33 5.90 -4.11
CA ILE A 17 -2.13 5.39 -4.80
C ILE A 17 -0.88 5.67 -3.96
N THR A 18 -0.73 6.88 -3.42
CA THR A 18 0.43 7.22 -2.59
C THR A 18 0.47 6.39 -1.31
N GLY A 19 -0.68 6.18 -0.65
CA GLY A 19 -0.77 5.33 0.54
C GLY A 19 -0.45 3.87 0.24
N PHE A 20 -0.93 3.35 -0.90
CA PHE A 20 -0.61 1.99 -1.32
C PHE A 20 0.89 1.83 -1.60
N LEU A 21 1.48 2.74 -2.38
CA LEU A 21 2.90 2.70 -2.71
C LEU A 21 3.79 2.92 -1.49
N SER A 22 3.42 3.80 -0.56
CA SER A 22 4.17 3.99 0.69
C SER A 22 4.15 2.75 1.55
N ALA A 23 2.99 2.11 1.72
CA ALA A 23 2.88 0.86 2.47
C ALA A 23 3.71 -0.26 1.83
N LEU A 24 3.69 -0.40 0.50
CA LEU A 24 4.56 -1.35 -0.21
C LEU A 24 6.05 -1.04 -0.02
N TYR A 25 6.43 0.24 -0.07
CA TYR A 25 7.80 0.67 0.18
C TYR A 25 8.25 0.30 1.60
N MET A 26 7.39 0.52 2.61
CA MET A 26 7.68 0.09 3.98
C MET A 26 7.90 -1.43 4.05
N VAL A 27 7.01 -2.22 3.43
CA VAL A 27 7.09 -3.69 3.46
C VAL A 27 8.33 -4.24 2.76
N PHE A 28 8.67 -3.72 1.58
CA PHE A 28 9.70 -4.32 0.73
C PHE A 28 11.07 -3.66 0.82
N VAL A 29 11.14 -2.42 1.30
CA VAL A 29 12.39 -1.65 1.31
C VAL A 29 12.81 -1.27 2.72
N VAL A 30 11.90 -0.80 3.57
CA VAL A 30 12.26 -0.32 4.92
C VAL A 30 12.40 -1.47 5.91
N TYR A 31 11.38 -2.32 6.02
CA TYR A 31 11.37 -3.43 6.99
C TYR A 31 11.99 -4.71 6.43
N HIS A 32 13.28 -4.62 6.07
CA HIS A 32 14.08 -5.76 5.65
C HIS A 32 14.98 -6.26 6.79
N PRO A 33 15.32 -7.56 6.83
CA PRO A 33 16.29 -8.08 7.80
C PRO A 33 17.69 -7.52 7.54
N GLU A 34 18.45 -7.31 8.61
CA GLU A 34 19.87 -6.93 8.54
C GLU A 34 20.66 -7.99 7.78
N GLY A 35 21.38 -7.57 6.73
CA GLY A 35 22.09 -8.49 5.83
C GLY A 35 21.21 -9.20 4.79
N GLY A 36 19.90 -8.97 4.78
CA GLY A 36 18.98 -9.44 3.73
C GLY A 36 18.78 -8.43 2.60
N GLY A 37 18.37 -8.92 1.43
CA GLY A 37 18.06 -8.08 0.27
C GLY A 37 16.69 -7.40 0.35
N PHE A 38 16.52 -6.36 -0.47
CA PHE A 38 15.22 -5.71 -0.67
C PHE A 38 14.22 -6.68 -1.32
N GLY A 39 12.95 -6.57 -0.93
CA GLY A 39 11.86 -7.32 -1.51
C GLY A 39 11.24 -8.37 -0.57
N PRO A 40 10.59 -9.40 -1.15
CA PRO A 40 9.91 -10.43 -0.39
C PRO A 40 10.90 -11.28 0.42
N LEU A 41 10.49 -11.71 1.61
CA LEU A 41 11.34 -12.48 2.52
C LEU A 41 11.66 -13.90 2.03
N TRP A 42 10.84 -14.47 1.14
CA TRP A 42 11.00 -15.81 0.54
C TRP A 42 11.51 -16.92 1.51
N GLY A 43 11.02 -16.91 2.76
CA GLY A 43 11.39 -17.90 3.78
C GLY A 43 12.29 -17.38 4.91
N ALA A 44 12.90 -16.20 4.77
CA ALA A 44 13.67 -15.54 5.83
C ALA A 44 12.81 -15.03 7.01
N SER A 45 11.48 -15.15 6.93
CA SER A 45 10.55 -14.66 7.96
C SER A 45 10.74 -15.31 9.33
N ARG A 46 11.30 -16.53 9.40
CA ARG A 46 11.57 -17.23 10.67
C ARG A 46 12.79 -16.69 11.42
N GLN A 47 13.67 -15.96 10.72
CA GLN A 47 14.94 -15.48 11.26
C GLN A 47 14.86 -14.00 11.66
N MET A 48 13.73 -13.33 11.39
CA MET A 48 13.54 -11.93 11.71
C MET A 48 13.21 -11.73 13.20
N PRO A 49 13.68 -10.62 13.80
CA PRO A 49 13.15 -10.15 15.07
C PRO A 49 11.63 -10.01 15.01
N HIS A 50 10.96 -10.45 16.08
CA HIS A 50 9.49 -10.46 16.15
C HIS A 50 8.89 -9.08 15.86
N ASP A 51 9.44 -8.02 16.47
CA ASP A 51 8.90 -6.66 16.37
C ASP A 51 8.95 -6.15 14.92
N LEU A 52 10.07 -6.39 14.24
CA LEU A 52 10.25 -6.01 12.84
C LEU A 52 9.28 -6.79 11.91
N LEU A 53 8.99 -8.05 12.22
CA LEU A 53 8.01 -8.84 11.50
C LEU A 53 6.57 -8.33 11.73
N VAL A 54 6.24 -7.90 12.95
CA VAL A 54 4.93 -7.33 13.29
C VAL A 54 4.71 -6.02 12.56
N GLU A 55 5.68 -5.09 12.61
CA GLU A 55 5.61 -3.81 11.90
C GLU A 55 5.43 -4.01 10.40
N ARG A 56 6.24 -4.90 9.80
CA ARG A 56 6.10 -5.26 8.38
C ARG A 56 4.71 -5.79 8.04
N ARG A 57 4.09 -6.60 8.91
CA ARG A 57 2.74 -7.13 8.71
C ARG A 57 1.66 -6.05 8.81
N LEU A 58 1.82 -5.08 9.71
CA LEU A 58 0.91 -3.95 9.81
C LEU A 58 0.89 -3.13 8.51
N TYR A 59 2.06 -2.82 7.96
CA TYR A 59 2.14 -2.14 6.66
C TYR A 59 1.62 -3.00 5.49
N ALA A 60 1.78 -4.32 5.56
CA ALA A 60 1.17 -5.21 4.56
C ALA A 60 -0.37 -5.15 4.62
N ILE A 61 -0.95 -5.10 5.82
CA ILE A 61 -2.40 -4.93 6.01
C ILE A 61 -2.85 -3.56 5.50
N GLU A 62 -2.11 -2.49 5.81
CA GLU A 62 -2.37 -1.14 5.29
C GLU A 62 -2.37 -1.13 3.75
N ALA A 63 -1.39 -1.78 3.12
CA ALA A 63 -1.34 -1.92 1.66
C ALA A 63 -2.59 -2.63 1.11
N TRP A 64 -3.02 -3.73 1.72
CA TRP A 64 -4.23 -4.47 1.29
C TRP A 64 -5.51 -3.65 1.46
N ILE A 65 -5.66 -2.95 2.59
CA ILE A 65 -6.81 -2.08 2.85
C ILE A 65 -6.85 -0.94 1.82
N THR A 66 -5.72 -0.29 1.60
CA THR A 66 -5.62 0.84 0.66
C THR A 66 -5.86 0.39 -0.78
N PHE A 67 -5.31 -0.77 -1.16
CA PHE A 67 -5.60 -1.39 -2.45
C PHE A 67 -7.08 -1.74 -2.62
N GLY A 68 -7.71 -2.29 -1.57
CA GLY A 68 -9.14 -2.58 -1.56
C GLY A 68 -9.99 -1.33 -1.78
N PHE A 69 -9.66 -0.23 -1.10
CA PHE A 69 -10.32 1.07 -1.32
C PHE A 69 -10.06 1.61 -2.72
N LEU A 70 -8.82 1.54 -3.23
CA LEU A 70 -8.47 1.97 -4.58
C LEU A 70 -9.26 1.19 -5.65
N ALA A 71 -9.31 -0.13 -5.53
CA ALA A 71 -10.05 -1.00 -6.45
C ALA A 71 -11.55 -0.73 -6.41
N THR A 72 -12.12 -0.60 -5.19
CA THR A 72 -13.54 -0.28 -5.01
C THR A 72 -13.87 1.09 -5.57
N TYR A 73 -13.04 2.09 -5.29
CA TYR A 73 -13.23 3.45 -5.78
C TYR A 73 -13.18 3.48 -7.30
N PHE A 74 -12.20 2.81 -7.92
CA PHE A 74 -12.08 2.69 -9.38
C PHE A 74 -13.30 2.00 -10.02
N ALA A 75 -13.82 0.95 -9.38
CA ALA A 75 -15.01 0.24 -9.86
C ALA A 75 -16.28 1.10 -9.80
N LEU A 76 -16.43 1.94 -8.76
CA LEU A 76 -17.59 2.81 -8.58
C LEU A 76 -17.54 4.04 -9.50
N THR A 77 -16.36 4.65 -9.65
CA THR A 77 -16.18 5.83 -10.52
C THR A 77 -16.34 5.47 -12.00
N ARG A 78 -15.82 4.32 -12.44
CA ARG A 78 -15.96 3.87 -13.83
C ARG A 78 -17.40 3.58 -14.26
N LYS A 79 -18.31 3.24 -13.32
CA LYS A 79 -19.74 3.06 -13.63
C LYS A 79 -20.49 4.37 -13.88
N ARG A 80 -19.88 5.52 -13.55
CA ARG A 80 -20.52 6.84 -13.58
C ARG A 80 -20.16 7.65 -14.83
N ASP A 81 -19.11 7.26 -15.55
CA ASP A 81 -18.70 7.79 -16.85
C ASP A 81 -19.34 6.98 -17.99
#